data_AF-A0A544SQK0-F1
#
_entry.id   AF-A0A544SQK0-F1
#
_cell.length_a   1.000
_cell.length_b   1.000
_cell.length_c   1.000
_cell.angle_alpha   90.00
_cell.angle_beta   90.00
_cell.angle_gamma   90.00
#
_symmetry.space_group_name_H-M   'P 1'
#
loop_
_entity.id
_entity.type
_entity.pdbx_description
1 polymer ?
#
loop_
_entity_poly.entity_id
_entity_poly.type
_entity_poly.pdbx_seq_one_letter_code
_entity_poly.pdbx_strand_id
1 'polypeptide(L)'
;MKNLEKRLKNELQQNNKVKILHSSRWSLPIHSIEVEYKPVKRTKMDVLMKMMLIAFQKAEIAEAAQLSELLLVEQLFVEDLINIMSRTRLIEKKDGLFVLTSKGNQQLEDGIFEEEQDMESQIVLYSTTHEAFLPGDIKPAMDGEAELTTFRYVKEDYLDAELSFEHEQVIDALQTKGVETAEGDEQVVISEIQSTTDLYVDDIPCFEFILHNKEENIFYARVWNTLLERWDEVVENKVNEKERLAWREKYLL
;
A
#
# COMPACT_ATOMS: atom_id res chain seq x y z
N MET A 1 -10.86 25.46 -6.11
CA MET A 1 -10.81 25.03 -7.54
C MET A 1 -10.37 26.08 -8.58
N LYS A 2 -10.98 27.28 -8.70
CA LYS A 2 -10.66 28.23 -9.81
C LYS A 2 -9.17 28.63 -9.93
N ASN A 3 -8.48 28.78 -8.81
CA ASN A 3 -7.05 29.13 -8.80
C ASN A 3 -6.18 28.00 -9.37
N LEU A 4 -6.53 26.73 -9.08
CA LEU A 4 -5.82 25.57 -9.59
C LEU A 4 -5.96 25.50 -11.12
N GLU A 5 -7.18 25.60 -11.66
CA GLU A 5 -7.37 25.57 -13.12
C GLU A 5 -6.61 26.70 -13.82
N LYS A 6 -6.61 27.91 -13.23
CA LYS A 6 -5.84 29.03 -13.78
C LYS A 6 -4.33 28.73 -13.80
N ARG A 7 -3.80 28.13 -12.72
CA ARG A 7 -2.39 27.69 -12.65
C ARG A 7 -2.08 26.68 -13.76
N LEU A 8 -2.92 25.66 -13.90
CA LEU A 8 -2.74 24.58 -14.90
C LEU A 8 -2.82 25.11 -16.33
N LYS A 9 -3.79 26.00 -16.63
CA LYS A 9 -3.88 26.66 -17.95
C LYS A 9 -2.62 27.46 -18.27
N ASN A 10 -2.11 28.21 -17.29
CA ASN A 10 -0.88 28.97 -17.46
C ASN A 10 0.31 28.04 -17.73
N GLU A 11 0.45 26.95 -16.97
CA GLU A 11 1.50 25.94 -17.16
C GLU A 11 1.49 25.36 -18.58
N LEU A 12 0.31 24.93 -19.07
CA LEU A 12 0.18 24.37 -20.42
C LEU A 12 0.45 25.40 -21.54
N GLN A 13 0.12 26.67 -21.30
CA GLN A 13 0.32 27.76 -22.27
C GLN A 13 1.73 28.35 -22.26
N GLN A 14 2.63 27.94 -21.35
CA GLN A 14 4.05 28.31 -21.42
C GLN A 14 4.69 27.80 -22.73
N ASN A 15 4.18 26.70 -23.29
CA ASN A 15 4.54 26.27 -24.62
C ASN A 15 3.70 26.99 -25.67
N ASN A 16 4.28 28.02 -26.29
CA ASN A 16 3.62 28.84 -27.33
C ASN A 16 3.11 28.05 -28.55
N LYS A 17 3.59 26.81 -28.74
CA LYS A 17 3.16 25.93 -29.83
C LYS A 17 1.84 25.21 -29.52
N VAL A 18 1.44 25.16 -28.25
CA VAL A 18 0.25 24.46 -27.77
C VAL A 18 -0.88 25.45 -27.55
N LYS A 19 -2.07 25.13 -28.06
CA LYS A 19 -3.31 25.87 -27.82
C LYS A 19 -4.30 25.01 -27.06
N ILE A 20 -4.86 25.57 -25.98
CA ILE A 20 -6.01 24.97 -25.28
C ILE A 20 -7.26 25.22 -26.12
N LEU A 21 -7.95 24.16 -26.53
CA LEU A 21 -9.17 24.20 -27.32
C LEU A 21 -10.42 24.06 -26.45
N HIS A 22 -10.33 23.26 -25.39
CA HIS A 22 -11.43 23.03 -24.46
C HIS A 22 -10.88 22.78 -23.06
N SER A 23 -11.73 23.03 -22.06
CA SER A 23 -11.44 22.70 -20.66
C SER A 23 -12.72 22.18 -20.02
N SER A 24 -12.61 21.05 -19.35
CA SER A 24 -13.72 20.41 -18.65
C SER A 24 -13.28 19.96 -17.25
N ARG A 25 -14.25 19.68 -16.40
CA ARG A 25 -14.05 19.12 -15.07
C ARG A 25 -15.02 17.96 -14.90
N TRP A 26 -14.57 16.90 -14.26
CA TRP A 26 -15.34 15.69 -14.00
C TRP A 26 -14.73 14.98 -12.78
N SER A 27 -15.45 14.05 -12.18
CA SER A 27 -14.95 13.26 -11.05
C SER A 27 -14.49 11.87 -11.49
N LEU A 28 -13.38 11.40 -10.93
CA LEU A 28 -12.92 10.02 -11.03
C LEU A 28 -13.37 9.27 -9.77
N PRO A 29 -14.18 8.22 -9.87
CA PRO A 29 -14.54 7.42 -8.72
C PRO A 29 -13.33 6.60 -8.23
N ILE A 30 -13.05 6.69 -6.93
CA ILE A 30 -11.98 5.99 -6.24
C ILE A 30 -12.60 5.25 -5.05
N HIS A 31 -12.32 3.95 -4.94
CA HIS A 31 -12.80 3.12 -3.84
C HIS A 31 -11.89 3.27 -2.63
N SER A 32 -12.48 3.55 -1.48
CA SER A 32 -11.83 3.52 -0.18
C SER A 32 -11.93 2.12 0.39
N ILE A 33 -10.81 1.38 0.39
CA ILE A 33 -10.73 0.00 0.85
C ILE A 33 -10.12 0.01 2.25
N GLU A 34 -10.86 -0.49 3.23
CA GLU A 34 -10.32 -0.81 4.55
C GLU A 34 -9.57 -2.13 4.49
N VAL A 35 -8.34 -2.13 5.00
CA VAL A 35 -7.48 -3.31 5.06
C VAL A 35 -7.16 -3.58 6.52
N GLU A 36 -7.61 -4.73 7.01
CA GLU A 36 -7.19 -5.23 8.31
C GLU A 36 -5.96 -6.12 8.13
N TYR A 37 -4.91 -5.85 8.89
CA TYR A 37 -3.66 -6.58 8.80
C TYR A 37 -3.07 -6.85 10.17
N LYS A 38 -2.19 -7.86 10.24
CA LYS A 38 -1.44 -8.20 11.44
C LYS A 38 0.03 -7.79 11.27
N PRO A 39 0.50 -6.77 11.99
CA PRO A 39 1.91 -6.43 12.01
C PRO A 39 2.71 -7.40 12.90
N VAL A 40 4.00 -7.51 12.60
CA VAL A 40 5.00 -8.09 13.49
C VAL A 40 6.15 -7.11 13.65
N LYS A 41 6.65 -7.01 14.88
CA LYS A 41 7.89 -6.30 15.19
C LYS A 41 9.04 -7.28 15.07
N ARG A 42 9.91 -7.06 14.10
CA ARG A 42 11.15 -7.80 13.88
C ARG A 42 12.29 -7.08 14.58
N THR A 43 13.09 -7.83 15.33
CA THR A 43 14.35 -7.36 15.89
C THR A 43 15.44 -8.38 15.60
N LYS A 44 16.70 -7.96 15.63
CA LYS A 44 17.81 -8.91 15.57
C LYS A 44 17.80 -9.78 16.83
N MET A 45 17.88 -11.11 16.67
CA MET A 45 18.00 -11.99 17.83
C MET A 45 19.24 -11.65 18.65
N ASP A 46 19.06 -11.58 19.97
CA ASP A 46 20.20 -11.52 20.86
C ASP A 46 20.98 -12.86 20.85
N VAL A 47 22.26 -12.78 21.21
CA VAL A 47 23.18 -13.92 21.13
C VAL A 47 22.72 -15.07 22.04
N LEU A 48 22.15 -14.77 23.20
CA LEU A 48 21.77 -15.79 24.18
C LEU A 48 20.51 -16.53 23.75
N MET A 49 19.48 -15.83 23.27
CA MET A 49 18.31 -16.46 22.65
C MET A 49 18.74 -17.36 21.48
N LYS A 50 19.65 -16.87 20.62
CA LYS A 50 20.20 -17.67 19.52
C LYS A 50 20.91 -18.93 20.03
N MET A 51 21.74 -18.82 21.07
CA MET A 51 22.42 -19.97 21.67
C MET A 51 21.44 -20.98 22.29
N MET A 52 20.38 -20.51 22.96
CA MET A 52 19.34 -21.38 23.52
C MET A 52 18.58 -22.13 22.44
N LEU A 53 18.16 -21.44 21.36
CA LEU A 53 17.51 -22.08 20.22
C LEU A 53 18.43 -23.12 19.55
N ILE A 54 19.73 -22.82 19.36
CA ILE A 54 20.69 -23.80 18.86
C ILE A 54 20.80 -25.03 19.80
N ALA A 55 20.78 -24.81 21.12
CA ALA A 55 20.84 -25.89 22.08
C ALA A 55 19.59 -26.78 22.02
N PHE A 56 18.38 -26.21 21.91
CA PHE A 56 17.16 -26.98 21.69
C PHE A 56 17.15 -27.76 20.37
N GLN A 57 17.89 -27.28 19.36
CA GLN A 57 18.01 -27.98 18.07
C GLN A 57 18.98 -29.16 18.13
N LYS A 58 19.99 -29.10 19.00
CA LYS A 58 21.15 -30.01 18.99
C LYS A 58 21.24 -30.94 20.20
N ALA A 59 20.49 -30.68 21.26
CA ALA A 59 20.55 -31.41 22.51
C ALA A 59 19.15 -31.70 23.07
N GLU A 60 19.06 -32.76 23.87
CA GLU A 60 17.83 -33.13 24.59
C GLU A 60 17.71 -32.31 25.87
N ILE A 61 17.05 -31.16 25.78
CA ILE A 61 16.83 -30.26 26.93
C ILE A 61 15.40 -30.43 27.45
N ALA A 62 15.26 -30.89 28.69
CA ALA A 62 13.98 -31.04 29.40
C ALA A 62 13.67 -29.88 30.35
N GLU A 63 14.71 -29.25 30.90
CA GLU A 63 14.61 -28.28 32.00
C GLU A 63 15.58 -27.10 31.82
N ALA A 64 15.21 -25.94 32.35
CA ALA A 64 16.01 -24.71 32.29
C ALA A 64 17.38 -24.85 32.97
N ALA A 65 17.48 -25.65 34.03
CA ALA A 65 18.74 -25.90 34.74
C ALA A 65 19.83 -26.48 33.82
N GLN A 66 19.46 -27.33 32.85
CA GLN A 66 20.40 -27.91 31.90
C GLN A 66 20.99 -26.85 30.96
N LEU A 67 20.18 -25.87 30.56
CA LEU A 67 20.63 -24.73 29.74
C LEU A 67 21.46 -23.73 30.54
N SER A 68 21.07 -23.47 31.79
CA SER A 68 21.82 -22.66 32.75
C SER A 68 23.25 -23.18 32.91
N GLU A 69 23.40 -24.50 33.11
CA GLU A 69 24.70 -25.15 33.20
C GLU A 69 25.47 -25.13 31.87
N LEU A 70 24.81 -25.45 30.75
CA LEU A 70 25.43 -25.51 29.43
C LEU A 70 25.94 -24.15 28.94
N LEU A 71 25.16 -23.09 29.19
CA LEU A 71 25.45 -21.73 28.71
C LEU A 71 26.14 -20.87 29.77
N LEU A 72 26.29 -21.37 31.01
CA LEU A 72 26.86 -20.65 32.15
C LEU A 72 26.11 -19.34 32.45
N VAL A 73 24.78 -19.40 32.46
CA VAL A 73 23.87 -18.26 32.68
C VAL A 73 22.95 -18.55 33.86
N GLU A 74 22.52 -17.54 34.59
CA GLU A 74 21.59 -17.69 35.71
C GLU A 74 20.28 -18.38 35.30
N GLN A 75 19.85 -19.38 36.08
CA GLN A 75 18.68 -20.20 35.76
C GLN A 75 17.40 -19.39 35.63
N LEU A 76 17.14 -18.42 36.51
CA LEU A 76 15.93 -17.58 36.45
C LEU A 76 15.85 -16.82 35.11
N PHE A 77 16.98 -16.36 34.60
CA PHE A 77 17.03 -15.68 33.31
C PHE A 77 16.74 -16.63 32.14
N VAL A 78 17.25 -17.87 32.20
CA VAL A 78 16.95 -18.92 31.22
C VAL A 78 15.46 -19.28 31.25
N GLU A 79 14.86 -19.39 32.43
CA GLU A 79 13.43 -19.65 32.60
C GLU A 79 12.57 -18.55 31.97
N ASP A 80 12.92 -17.28 32.19
CA ASP A 80 12.24 -16.14 31.58
C ASP A 80 12.31 -16.18 30.05
N LEU A 81 13.49 -16.47 29.48
CA LEU A 81 13.64 -16.60 28.03
C LEU A 81 12.88 -17.80 27.46
N ILE A 82 12.84 -18.94 28.16
CA ILE A 82 12.03 -20.10 27.76
C ILE A 82 10.55 -19.72 27.74
N ASN A 83 10.08 -18.99 28.75
CA ASN A 83 8.69 -18.53 28.81
C ASN A 83 8.36 -17.59 27.65
N ILE A 84 9.26 -16.66 27.32
CA ILE A 84 9.11 -15.76 26.16
C ILE A 84 9.03 -16.57 24.86
N MET A 85 10.02 -17.45 24.61
CA MET A 85 10.08 -18.25 23.38
C MET A 85 8.91 -19.23 23.25
N SER A 86 8.39 -19.75 24.36
CA SER A 86 7.21 -20.62 24.36
C SER A 86 5.95 -19.80 24.02
N ARG A 87 5.79 -18.61 24.62
CA ARG A 87 4.66 -17.71 24.36
C ARG A 87 4.64 -17.22 22.92
N THR A 88 5.81 -16.92 22.34
CA THR A 88 5.95 -16.51 20.93
C THR A 88 6.01 -17.69 19.94
N ARG A 89 5.87 -18.92 20.45
CA ARG A 89 5.82 -20.18 19.70
C ARG A 89 7.09 -20.47 18.90
N LEU A 90 8.25 -20.02 19.37
CA LEU A 90 9.55 -20.43 18.81
C LEU A 90 9.93 -21.83 19.28
N ILE A 91 9.54 -22.18 20.49
CA ILE A 91 9.72 -23.51 21.06
C ILE A 91 8.39 -24.05 21.60
N GLU A 92 8.31 -25.36 21.72
CA GLU A 92 7.23 -26.08 22.39
C GLU A 92 7.79 -27.27 23.18
N LYS A 93 6.99 -27.81 24.09
CA LYS A 93 7.38 -29.00 24.87
C LYS A 93 6.74 -30.25 24.27
N LYS A 94 7.55 -31.15 23.70
CA LYS A 94 7.13 -32.44 23.13
C LYS A 94 7.86 -33.58 23.85
N ASP A 95 7.11 -34.57 24.32
CA ASP A 95 7.64 -35.72 25.06
C ASP A 95 8.55 -35.35 26.24
N GLY A 96 8.24 -34.22 26.90
CA GLY A 96 9.02 -33.70 28.03
C GLY A 96 10.26 -32.89 27.65
N LEU A 97 10.60 -32.79 26.36
CA LEU A 97 11.72 -32.03 25.83
C LEU A 97 11.27 -30.73 25.16
N PHE A 98 12.08 -29.69 25.27
CA PHE A 98 11.90 -28.46 24.51
C PHE A 98 12.45 -28.64 23.10
N VAL A 99 11.63 -28.32 22.10
CA VAL A 99 11.98 -28.44 20.69
C VAL A 99 11.55 -27.19 19.94
N LEU A 100 12.27 -26.84 18.87
CA LEU A 100 11.88 -25.72 18.02
C LEU A 100 10.65 -26.06 17.21
N THR A 101 9.78 -25.08 17.05
CA THR A 101 8.69 -25.13 16.06
C THR A 101 9.22 -24.82 14.66
N SER A 102 8.37 -24.89 13.64
CA SER A 102 8.72 -24.39 12.30
C SER A 102 9.10 -22.91 12.32
N LYS A 103 8.32 -22.08 13.03
CA LYS A 103 8.60 -20.64 13.25
C LYS A 103 9.95 -20.44 13.93
N GLY A 104 10.25 -21.22 14.96
CA GLY A 104 11.53 -21.16 15.67
C GLY A 104 12.73 -21.48 14.78
N ASN A 105 12.63 -22.52 13.94
CA ASN A 105 13.70 -22.87 13.01
C ASN A 105 13.93 -21.76 11.97
N GLN A 106 12.86 -21.24 11.37
CA GLN A 106 12.96 -20.18 10.36
C GLN A 106 13.59 -18.90 10.93
N GLN A 107 13.07 -18.42 12.06
CA GLN A 107 13.59 -17.22 12.71
C GLN A 107 15.05 -17.38 13.18
N LEU A 108 15.45 -18.57 13.64
CA LEU A 108 16.84 -18.86 13.99
C LEU A 108 17.77 -18.78 12.77
N GLU A 109 17.33 -19.31 11.63
CA GLU A 109 18.07 -19.27 10.36
C GLU A 109 18.24 -17.83 9.87
N ASP A 110 17.15 -17.06 9.89
CA ASP A 110 17.11 -15.66 9.49
C ASP A 110 17.83 -14.73 10.51
N GLY A 111 18.02 -15.20 11.75
CA GLY A 111 18.66 -14.45 12.83
C GLY A 111 17.79 -13.30 13.36
N ILE A 112 16.47 -13.37 13.18
CA ILE A 112 15.50 -12.36 13.60
C ILE A 112 14.54 -12.92 14.64
N PHE A 113 14.09 -12.07 15.56
CA PHE A 113 13.01 -12.37 16.49
C PHE A 113 11.78 -11.58 16.08
N GLU A 114 10.64 -12.24 15.92
CA GLU A 114 9.38 -11.56 15.62
C GLU A 114 8.42 -11.59 16.80
N GLU A 115 8.01 -10.41 17.23
CA GLU A 115 6.96 -10.20 18.22
C GLU A 115 5.66 -9.82 17.52
N GLU A 116 4.64 -10.67 17.69
CA GLU A 116 3.30 -10.41 17.15
C GLU A 116 2.72 -9.14 17.77
N GLN A 117 2.21 -8.24 16.91
CA GLN A 117 1.52 -7.03 17.34
C GLN A 117 0.00 -7.23 17.28
N ASP A 118 -0.72 -6.29 17.88
CA ASP A 118 -2.18 -6.21 17.76
C ASP A 118 -2.58 -5.95 16.31
N MET A 119 -3.80 -6.38 15.95
CA MET A 119 -4.34 -6.16 14.62
C MET A 119 -4.58 -4.66 14.40
N GLU A 120 -4.26 -4.20 13.20
CA GLU A 120 -4.43 -2.81 12.78
C GLU A 120 -5.31 -2.74 11.53
N SER A 121 -5.87 -1.56 11.28
CA SER A 121 -6.65 -1.25 10.08
C SER A 121 -6.12 0.02 9.42
N GLN A 122 -6.06 0.02 8.09
CA GLN A 122 -5.68 1.18 7.30
C GLN A 122 -6.54 1.29 6.03
N ILE A 123 -6.82 2.53 5.61
CA ILE A 123 -7.54 2.80 4.36
C ILE A 123 -6.54 3.02 3.21
N VAL A 124 -6.73 2.25 2.14
CA VAL A 124 -6.01 2.40 0.87
C VAL A 124 -6.99 2.73 -0.26
N LEU A 125 -6.51 3.39 -1.31
CA LEU A 125 -7.36 3.97 -2.35
C LEU A 125 -7.21 3.20 -3.66
N TYR A 126 -8.28 2.62 -4.19
CA TYR A 126 -8.24 1.84 -5.41
C TYR A 126 -9.00 2.52 -6.55
N SER A 127 -8.39 2.59 -7.74
CA SER A 127 -9.05 3.12 -8.93
C SER A 127 -9.33 2.00 -9.92
N THR A 128 -10.60 1.73 -10.22
CA THR A 128 -11.02 0.80 -11.28
C THR A 128 -10.64 1.28 -12.68
N THR A 129 -10.35 2.57 -12.85
CA THR A 129 -9.86 3.14 -14.11
C THR A 129 -8.37 2.88 -14.33
N HIS A 130 -7.58 2.88 -13.25
CA HIS A 130 -6.15 2.55 -13.28
C HIS A 130 -5.88 1.06 -13.11
N GLU A 131 -6.85 0.33 -12.54
CA GLU A 131 -6.70 -1.06 -12.09
C GLU A 131 -5.55 -1.22 -11.10
N ALA A 132 -5.40 -0.22 -10.22
CA ALA A 132 -4.31 -0.12 -9.26
C ALA A 132 -4.69 0.70 -8.02
N PHE A 133 -3.98 0.44 -6.93
CA PHE A 133 -3.99 1.32 -5.77
C PHE A 133 -3.25 2.62 -6.08
N LEU A 134 -3.81 3.74 -5.64
CA LEU A 134 -3.29 5.08 -5.88
C LEU A 134 -2.73 5.67 -4.59
N PRO A 135 -1.56 6.32 -4.65
CA PRO A 135 -1.05 7.09 -3.52
C PRO A 135 -1.87 8.37 -3.31
N GLY A 136 -1.85 8.89 -2.10
CA GLY A 136 -2.50 10.15 -1.73
C GLY A 136 -3.59 9.96 -0.69
N ASP A 137 -4.19 11.08 -0.32
CA ASP A 137 -5.22 11.15 0.71
C ASP A 137 -6.42 11.91 0.18
N ILE A 138 -7.62 11.41 0.50
CA ILE A 138 -8.86 12.10 0.17
C ILE A 138 -8.93 13.38 0.99
N LYS A 139 -9.09 14.50 0.29
CA LYS A 139 -9.24 15.82 0.91
C LYS A 139 -10.73 16.12 1.10
N PRO A 140 -11.08 16.96 2.09
CA PRO A 140 -12.45 17.42 2.24
C PRO A 140 -12.95 18.04 0.94
N ALA A 141 -14.18 17.70 0.55
CA ALA A 141 -14.78 18.18 -0.67
C ALA A 141 -14.81 19.71 -0.71
N MET A 142 -14.44 20.30 -1.85
CA MET A 142 -14.58 21.74 -2.07
C MET A 142 -15.94 22.09 -2.69
N ASP A 143 -16.35 23.36 -2.54
CA ASP A 143 -17.60 23.88 -3.12
C ASP A 143 -17.69 23.61 -4.63
N GLY A 144 -18.74 22.90 -5.04
CA GLY A 144 -19.05 22.57 -6.44
C GLY A 144 -18.51 21.23 -6.93
N GLU A 145 -17.86 20.42 -6.08
CA GLU A 145 -17.42 19.06 -6.47
C GLU A 145 -18.58 18.09 -6.62
N ALA A 146 -19.64 18.24 -5.80
CA ALA A 146 -20.84 17.41 -5.86
C ALA A 146 -21.64 17.55 -7.18
N GLU A 147 -21.38 18.57 -7.98
CA GLU A 147 -22.03 18.80 -9.27
C GLU A 147 -21.20 18.28 -10.45
N LEU A 148 -20.00 17.75 -10.20
CA LEU A 148 -19.15 17.21 -11.26
C LEU A 148 -19.76 15.93 -11.80
N THR A 149 -19.75 15.81 -13.12
CA THR A 149 -20.15 14.57 -13.78
C THR A 149 -19.06 13.52 -13.62
N THR A 150 -19.44 12.27 -13.42
CA THR A 150 -18.51 11.12 -13.38
C THR A 150 -17.74 10.97 -14.70
N PHE A 151 -16.52 10.48 -14.61
CA PHE A 151 -15.68 10.18 -15.75
C PHE A 151 -16.37 9.21 -16.72
N ARG A 152 -16.57 9.65 -17.96
CA ARG A 152 -17.35 8.94 -19.00
C ARG A 152 -16.83 7.57 -19.45
N TYR A 153 -15.68 7.11 -18.96
CA TYR A 153 -15.09 5.81 -19.29
C TYR A 153 -14.77 4.95 -18.07
N VAL A 154 -15.47 5.20 -16.96
CA VAL A 154 -15.57 4.25 -15.85
C VAL A 154 -16.24 2.96 -16.32
N LYS A 155 -15.97 1.86 -15.62
CA LYS A 155 -16.66 0.57 -15.87
C LYS A 155 -18.14 0.74 -15.51
N GLU A 156 -19.05 0.14 -16.27
CA GLU A 156 -20.50 0.34 -16.08
C GLU A 156 -20.97 -0.05 -14.67
N ASP A 157 -20.37 -1.09 -14.08
CA ASP A 157 -20.69 -1.58 -12.74
C ASP A 157 -19.67 -1.14 -11.67
N TYR A 158 -19.03 0.02 -11.83
CA TYR A 158 -17.97 0.42 -10.91
C TYR A 158 -18.46 0.55 -9.45
N LEU A 159 -19.73 0.88 -9.21
CA LEU A 159 -20.30 1.00 -7.86
C LEU A 159 -20.56 -0.35 -7.19
N ASP A 160 -20.92 -1.36 -7.98
CA ASP A 160 -21.26 -2.71 -7.53
C ASP A 160 -20.13 -3.72 -7.84
N ALA A 161 -18.93 -3.21 -8.16
CA ALA A 161 -17.81 -4.04 -8.55
C ALA A 161 -17.39 -4.92 -7.37
N GLU A 162 -17.43 -6.24 -7.56
CA GLU A 162 -16.86 -7.18 -6.61
C GLU A 162 -15.33 -7.09 -6.73
N LEU A 163 -14.72 -6.27 -5.87
CA LEU A 163 -13.29 -6.05 -5.86
C LEU A 163 -12.60 -7.17 -5.09
N SER A 164 -11.63 -7.81 -5.75
CA SER A 164 -10.73 -8.79 -5.16
C SER A 164 -9.31 -8.40 -5.50
N PHE A 165 -8.43 -8.48 -4.52
CA PHE A 165 -7.05 -8.00 -4.61
C PHE A 165 -6.07 -9.12 -4.30
N GLU A 166 -4.99 -9.19 -5.06
CA GLU A 166 -3.87 -10.04 -4.70
C GLU A 166 -3.17 -9.46 -3.45
N HIS A 167 -2.71 -10.33 -2.56
CA HIS A 167 -2.10 -9.90 -1.29
C HIS A 167 -0.91 -8.96 -1.49
N GLU A 168 -0.10 -9.21 -2.51
CA GLU A 168 1.07 -8.38 -2.84
C GLU A 168 0.67 -6.94 -3.19
N GLN A 169 -0.42 -6.75 -3.95
CA GLN A 169 -0.91 -5.41 -4.31
C GLN A 169 -1.38 -4.63 -3.09
N VAL A 170 -1.99 -5.32 -2.12
CA VAL A 170 -2.46 -4.71 -0.87
C VAL A 170 -1.28 -4.33 0.02
N ILE A 171 -0.28 -5.21 0.13
CA ILE A 171 0.95 -4.93 0.90
C ILE A 171 1.68 -3.70 0.31
N ASP A 172 1.86 -3.64 -1.00
CA ASP A 172 2.49 -2.48 -1.67
C ASP A 172 1.73 -1.16 -1.39
N ALA A 173 0.39 -1.23 -1.37
CA ALA A 173 -0.45 -0.08 -1.05
C ALA A 173 -0.27 0.38 0.41
N LEU A 174 -0.20 -0.56 1.35
CA LEU A 174 0.05 -0.28 2.78
C LEU A 174 1.46 0.26 3.01
N GLN A 175 2.47 -0.28 2.33
CA GLN A 175 3.84 0.23 2.39
C GLN A 175 3.93 1.67 1.88
N THR A 176 3.20 1.99 0.81
CA THR A 176 3.11 3.37 0.30
C THR A 176 2.47 4.33 1.30
N LYS A 177 1.60 3.84 2.20
CA LYS A 177 1.04 4.59 3.33
C LYS A 177 2.00 4.70 4.53
N GLY A 178 3.18 4.08 4.47
CA GLY A 178 4.19 4.15 5.53
C GLY A 178 3.84 3.32 6.76
N VAL A 179 3.03 2.27 6.59
CA VAL A 179 2.67 1.34 7.68
C VAL A 179 3.90 0.57 8.19
N GLU A 180 4.76 0.14 7.27
CA GLU A 180 6.03 -0.50 7.65
C GLU A 180 7.06 0.55 8.01
N THR A 181 7.74 0.34 9.14
CA THR A 181 8.74 1.27 9.67
C THR A 181 10.01 0.52 10.02
N ALA A 182 11.15 1.19 9.90
CA ALA A 182 12.45 0.64 10.27
C ALA A 182 13.25 1.69 11.04
N GLU A 183 13.58 1.38 12.29
CA GLU A 183 14.40 2.23 13.16
C GLU A 183 15.54 1.38 13.78
N GLY A 184 16.77 1.60 13.30
CA GLY A 184 17.93 0.86 13.77
C GLY A 184 17.82 -0.64 13.47
N ASP A 185 17.86 -1.47 14.51
CA ASP A 185 17.72 -2.93 14.42
C ASP A 185 16.26 -3.41 14.58
N GLU A 186 15.30 -2.49 14.72
CA GLU A 186 13.88 -2.79 14.84
C GLU A 186 13.14 -2.47 13.53
N GLN A 187 12.25 -3.36 13.11
CA GLN A 187 11.43 -3.19 11.92
C GLN A 187 10.00 -3.65 12.20
N VAL A 188 9.00 -2.83 11.91
CA VAL A 188 7.60 -3.26 11.88
C VAL A 188 7.25 -3.60 10.44
N VAL A 189 6.75 -4.81 10.22
CA VAL A 189 6.33 -5.29 8.90
C VAL A 189 4.95 -5.93 8.96
N ILE A 190 4.29 -5.98 7.82
CA ILE A 190 3.02 -6.67 7.66
C ILE A 190 3.31 -8.17 7.54
N SER A 191 2.78 -8.95 8.47
CA SER A 191 2.93 -10.41 8.43
C SER A 191 1.82 -11.10 7.65
N GLU A 192 0.61 -10.56 7.72
CA GLU A 192 -0.59 -11.18 7.18
C GLU A 192 -1.66 -10.11 6.90
N ILE A 193 -2.36 -10.24 5.77
CA ILE A 193 -3.59 -9.50 5.49
C ILE A 193 -4.76 -10.36 5.98
N GLN A 194 -5.60 -9.81 6.86
CA GLN A 194 -6.74 -10.52 7.43
C GLN A 194 -7.99 -10.34 6.57
N SER A 195 -8.27 -9.12 6.14
CA SER A 195 -9.46 -8.80 5.37
C SER A 195 -9.28 -7.53 4.54
N THR A 196 -10.09 -7.42 3.49
CA THR A 196 -10.25 -6.20 2.69
C THR A 196 -11.73 -5.91 2.54
N THR A 197 -12.16 -4.72 2.91
CA THR A 197 -13.58 -4.32 2.88
C THR A 197 -13.72 -3.03 2.08
N ASP A 198 -14.58 -3.04 1.05
CA ASP A 198 -14.94 -1.80 0.34
C ASP A 198 -15.87 -0.97 1.21
N LEU A 199 -15.49 0.27 1.51
CA LEU A 199 -16.24 1.16 2.40
C LEU A 199 -17.19 2.07 1.63
N TYR A 200 -16.63 2.89 0.74
CA TYR A 200 -17.35 3.89 -0.04
C TYR A 200 -16.51 4.34 -1.23
N VAL A 201 -17.19 4.98 -2.18
CA VAL A 201 -16.56 5.55 -3.38
C VAL A 201 -16.49 7.06 -3.27
N ASP A 202 -15.30 7.60 -3.42
CA ASP A 202 -15.01 9.03 -3.43
C ASP A 202 -14.88 9.55 -4.87
N ASP A 203 -15.56 10.66 -5.13
CA ASP A 203 -15.51 11.36 -6.41
C ASP A 203 -14.34 12.36 -6.44
N ILE A 204 -13.22 11.97 -7.03
CA ILE A 204 -12.02 12.80 -7.10
C ILE A 204 -12.06 13.76 -8.29
N PRO A 205 -12.02 15.08 -8.08
CA PRO A 205 -12.02 16.05 -9.18
C PRO A 205 -10.82 15.89 -10.12
N CYS A 206 -11.08 15.95 -11.41
CA CYS A 206 -10.07 15.99 -12.45
C CYS A 206 -10.29 17.19 -13.37
N PHE A 207 -9.19 17.80 -13.83
CA PHE A 207 -9.21 18.88 -14.81
C PHE A 207 -8.68 18.37 -16.14
N GLU A 208 -9.54 18.35 -17.16
CA GLU A 208 -9.18 17.91 -18.50
C GLU A 208 -9.03 19.12 -19.42
N PHE A 209 -7.95 19.13 -20.20
CA PHE A 209 -7.66 20.13 -21.22
C PHE A 209 -7.42 19.44 -22.55
N ILE A 210 -8.23 19.80 -23.55
CA ILE A 210 -7.99 19.35 -24.94
C ILE A 210 -7.04 20.35 -25.59
N LEU A 211 -5.91 19.84 -26.07
CA LEU A 211 -4.80 20.62 -26.59
C LEU A 211 -4.57 20.34 -28.06
N HIS A 212 -4.12 21.37 -28.78
CA HIS A 212 -3.61 21.25 -30.15
C HIS A 212 -2.17 21.75 -30.18
N ASN A 213 -1.23 20.87 -30.50
CA ASN A 213 0.13 21.25 -30.85
C ASN A 213 0.13 21.68 -32.31
N LYS A 214 0.34 22.97 -32.57
CA LYS A 214 0.31 23.56 -33.92
C LYS A 214 1.49 23.14 -34.79
N GLU A 215 2.64 22.84 -34.17
CA GLU A 215 3.85 22.48 -34.92
C GLU A 215 3.74 21.07 -35.49
N GLU A 216 3.30 20.12 -34.66
CA GLU A 216 3.16 18.72 -35.04
C GLU A 216 1.77 18.40 -35.61
N ASN A 217 0.84 19.35 -35.49
CA ASN A 217 -0.58 19.20 -35.83
C ASN A 217 -1.26 18.01 -35.13
N ILE A 218 -0.97 17.83 -33.84
CA ILE A 218 -1.47 16.73 -33.01
C ILE A 218 -2.47 17.25 -31.98
N PHE A 219 -3.53 16.48 -31.75
CA PHE A 219 -4.52 16.73 -30.70
C PHE A 219 -4.33 15.72 -29.58
N TYR A 220 -4.35 16.20 -28.34
CA TYR A 220 -4.23 15.35 -27.16
C TYR A 220 -4.89 15.99 -25.94
N ALA A 221 -5.34 15.16 -25.01
CA ALA A 221 -5.80 15.57 -23.71
C ALA A 221 -4.64 15.61 -22.71
N ARG A 222 -4.71 16.56 -21.77
CA ARG A 222 -3.97 16.55 -20.51
C ARG A 222 -4.97 16.55 -19.37
N VAL A 223 -4.78 15.67 -18.38
CA VAL A 223 -5.69 15.45 -17.26
C VAL A 223 -4.93 15.61 -15.97
N TRP A 224 -5.30 16.61 -15.17
CA TRP A 224 -4.77 16.78 -13.83
C TRP A 224 -5.67 16.07 -12.82
N ASN A 225 -5.11 15.11 -12.09
CA ASN A 225 -5.81 14.36 -11.05
C ASN A 225 -5.51 15.01 -9.68
N THR A 226 -6.54 15.44 -8.94
CA THR A 226 -6.33 16.14 -7.66
C THR A 226 -5.93 15.22 -6.52
N LEU A 227 -6.18 13.91 -6.59
CA LEU A 227 -5.71 12.94 -5.61
C LEU A 227 -4.19 12.75 -5.74
N LEU A 228 -3.73 12.53 -6.96
CA LEU A 228 -2.30 12.30 -7.25
C LEU A 228 -1.46 13.60 -7.28
N GLU A 229 -2.13 14.75 -7.32
CA GLU A 229 -1.54 16.08 -7.47
C GLU A 229 -0.55 16.20 -8.65
N ARG A 230 -0.87 15.51 -9.75
CA ARG A 230 -0.05 15.48 -10.96
C ARG A 230 -0.91 15.28 -12.20
N TRP A 231 -0.26 15.44 -13.35
CA TRP A 231 -0.80 15.02 -14.63
C TRP A 231 -0.87 13.49 -14.70
N ASP A 232 -2.04 12.96 -15.02
CA ASP A 232 -2.39 11.55 -14.92
C ASP A 232 -2.37 10.90 -16.31
N GLU A 233 -1.21 10.33 -16.65
CA GLU A 233 -0.97 9.74 -17.98
C GLU A 233 -1.89 8.55 -18.28
N VAL A 234 -2.31 7.79 -17.27
CA VAL A 234 -3.19 6.62 -17.46
C VAL A 234 -4.54 7.09 -17.96
N VAL A 235 -5.12 8.10 -17.30
CA VAL A 235 -6.40 8.65 -17.72
C VAL A 235 -6.28 9.45 -19.02
N GLU A 236 -5.19 10.22 -19.19
CA GLU A 236 -4.89 10.91 -20.44
C GLU A 236 -4.88 9.96 -21.64
N ASN A 237 -4.17 8.82 -21.53
CA ASN A 237 -4.08 7.83 -22.58
C ASN A 237 -5.46 7.24 -22.91
N LYS A 238 -6.25 6.90 -21.89
CA LYS A 238 -7.61 6.36 -22.09
C LYS A 238 -8.54 7.33 -22.83
N VAL A 239 -8.46 8.62 -22.52
CA VAL A 239 -9.22 9.67 -23.23
C VAL A 239 -8.70 9.85 -24.66
N ASN A 240 -7.38 9.92 -24.82
CA ASN A 240 -6.71 10.11 -26.10
C ASN A 240 -7.03 8.98 -27.10
N GLU A 241 -6.99 7.72 -26.65
CA GLU A 241 -7.31 6.56 -27.48
C GLU A 241 -8.73 6.59 -28.03
N LYS A 242 -9.69 7.09 -27.22
CA LYS A 242 -11.11 7.08 -27.57
C LYS A 242 -11.55 8.31 -28.36
N GLU A 243 -10.97 9.48 -28.13
CA GLU A 243 -11.53 10.74 -28.64
C GLU A 243 -10.64 11.52 -29.62
N ARG A 244 -9.36 11.18 -29.76
CA ARG A 244 -8.42 11.95 -30.58
C ARG A 244 -8.89 12.13 -32.03
N LEU A 245 -9.51 11.11 -32.62
CA LEU A 245 -10.08 11.17 -33.96
C LEU A 245 -11.25 12.14 -34.05
N ALA A 246 -12.17 12.09 -33.09
CA ALA A 246 -13.33 12.98 -33.04
C ALA A 246 -12.92 14.45 -32.87
N TRP A 247 -11.87 14.74 -32.09
CA TRP A 247 -11.35 16.11 -31.96
C TRP A 247 -10.74 16.62 -33.27
N ARG A 248 -10.01 15.76 -33.99
CA ARG A 248 -9.45 16.11 -35.30
C ARG A 248 -10.56 16.53 -36.27
N GLU A 249 -11.65 15.78 -36.33
CA GLU A 249 -12.80 16.13 -37.17
C GLU A 249 -13.47 17.43 -36.71
N LYS A 250 -13.66 17.60 -35.39
CA LYS A 250 -14.34 18.77 -34.82
C LYS A 250 -13.58 20.08 -34.96
N TYR A 251 -12.25 20.04 -34.94
CA TYR A 251 -11.41 21.25 -34.85
C TYR A 251 -10.56 21.53 -36.11
N LEU A 252 -10.48 20.60 -37.08
CA LEU A 252 -9.79 20.83 -38.37
C LEU A 252 -10.74 20.90 -39.58
N LEU A 253 -12.01 20.51 -39.46
CA LEU A 253 -13.06 20.74 -40.46
C LEU A 253 -13.95 21.90 -40.03
#